data_AF-A0A7X8E7N8-F1
#
_entry.id   AF-A0A7X8E7N8-F1
#
_cell.length_a   1.000
_cell.length_b   1.000
_cell.length_c   1.000
_cell.angle_alpha   90.00
_cell.angle_beta   90.00
_cell.angle_gamma   90.00
#
_symmetry.space_group_name_H-M   'P 1'
#
loop_
_entity.id
_entity.type
_entity.pdbx_description
1 polymer ?
#
loop_
_entity_poly.entity_id
_entity_poly.type
_entity_poly.pdbx_seq_one_letter_code
_entity_poly.pdbx_strand_id
1 'polypeptide(L)'
;MYSMLQIVYFSIYKIIQTCKSPFYWIIIGIIFYQYSKIGKWERIVLGKYKRSLFYNVLTSIAMGFLGGIIGSIIFIYLGTIINLTDFYSILILAILLSLIHPRYMCFSYGGGIISLISLKFGYPNINVSEIMVVIGVLHLIESILIWLDGTRGRLPIFIDRQEGIVGGFTMNRFWPIPFTIFINKGHIYPVTIMAILGYGDLALANYPEKKSKQTAGLLFLFSIILIFLAQISTKYYIYKYIVAIFAPLAHELIITLGKKIEEKGNCIFKPSDRGVKVLDTLPNSIGKEMGFNPGDTILSINGYKIYYKDDVSKILSLKPSSLRMKVFHKGKGLIIKEYKGYIDNIEDLGLILVPSISEYAFQLAEPKGAIDRLVKKLGRNKVRFKN
;
A
#
# COMPACT_ATOMS: atom_id res chain seq x y z
N MET A 1 -4.30 38.93 1.72
CA MET A 1 -4.32 37.66 0.97
C MET A 1 -2.93 37.44 0.39
N TYR A 2 -2.26 36.34 0.75
CA TYR A 2 -1.06 35.93 0.00
C TYR A 2 -1.48 35.60 -1.44
N SER A 3 -0.67 35.99 -2.42
CA SER A 3 -0.92 35.53 -3.79
C SER A 3 -0.73 34.01 -3.86
N MET A 4 -1.44 33.32 -4.77
CA MET A 4 -1.28 31.87 -4.95
C MET A 4 0.19 31.48 -5.17
N LEU A 5 0.95 32.33 -5.87
CA LEU A 5 2.38 32.18 -6.08
C LEU A 5 3.17 32.18 -4.75
N GLN A 6 2.83 33.05 -3.81
CA GLN A 6 3.46 33.11 -2.49
C GLN A 6 3.17 31.86 -1.67
N ILE A 7 1.96 31.31 -1.73
CA ILE A 7 1.59 30.07 -1.03
C ILE A 7 2.41 28.89 -1.56
N VAL A 8 2.51 28.77 -2.88
CA VAL A 8 3.30 27.72 -3.53
C VAL A 8 4.77 27.86 -3.17
N TYR A 9 5.36 29.06 -3.33
CA TYR A 9 6.75 29.32 -3.00
C TYR A 9 7.07 29.00 -1.54
N PHE A 10 6.22 29.46 -0.61
CA PHE A 10 6.38 29.23 0.82
C PHE A 10 6.28 27.74 1.17
N SER A 11 5.32 27.02 0.57
CA SER A 11 5.15 25.58 0.78
C SER A 11 6.39 24.81 0.34
N ILE A 12 6.91 25.11 -0.86
CA ILE A 12 8.12 24.47 -1.39
C ILE A 12 9.32 24.76 -0.48
N TYR A 13 9.55 26.03 -0.14
CA TYR A 13 10.68 26.45 0.69
C TYR A 13 10.65 25.77 2.07
N LYS A 14 9.49 25.79 2.74
CA LYS A 14 9.32 25.19 4.08
C LYS A 14 9.45 23.67 4.07
N ILE A 15 8.96 23.00 3.04
CA ILE A 15 9.11 21.56 2.91
C ILE A 15 10.59 21.18 2.75
N ILE A 16 11.33 21.88 1.88
CA ILE A 16 12.77 21.64 1.69
C ILE A 16 13.55 21.90 3.00
N GLN A 17 13.16 22.93 3.76
CA GLN A 17 13.79 23.23 5.04
C GLN A 17 13.68 22.06 6.05
N THR A 18 12.68 21.20 5.92
CA THR A 18 12.48 20.01 6.77
C THR A 18 13.66 19.04 6.73
N CYS A 19 14.43 18.99 5.63
CA CYS A 19 15.64 18.17 5.53
C CYS A 19 16.71 18.53 6.56
N LYS A 20 16.67 19.75 7.13
CA LYS A 20 17.57 20.19 8.20
C LYS A 20 17.14 19.70 9.59
N SER A 21 15.90 19.21 9.73
CA SER A 21 15.37 18.73 11.01
C SER A 21 15.86 17.32 11.31
N PRO A 22 16.35 17.02 12.53
CA PRO A 22 16.66 15.65 12.94
C PRO A 22 15.46 14.70 12.84
N PHE A 23 14.25 15.21 13.10
CA PHE A 23 13.01 14.42 13.06
C PHE A 23 12.70 13.88 11.66
N TYR A 24 13.07 14.64 10.62
CA TYR A 24 12.95 14.18 9.23
C TYR A 24 13.75 12.91 9.00
N TRP A 25 15.02 12.89 9.42
CA TRP A 25 15.91 11.74 9.24
C TRP A 25 15.50 10.52 10.06
N ILE A 26 14.89 10.72 11.23
CA ILE A 26 14.27 9.63 12.00
C ILE A 26 13.17 8.96 11.18
N ILE A 27 12.28 9.74 10.56
CA ILE A 27 11.20 9.21 9.73
C ILE A 27 11.75 8.51 8.48
N ILE A 28 12.77 9.07 7.82
CA ILE A 28 13.44 8.40 6.71
C ILE A 28 14.07 7.08 7.17
N GLY A 29 14.66 7.03 8.36
CA GLY A 29 15.17 5.80 8.97
C GLY A 29 14.08 4.73 9.17
N ILE A 30 12.88 5.12 9.64
CA ILE A 30 11.72 4.23 9.77
C ILE A 30 11.31 3.68 8.40
N ILE A 31 11.24 4.54 7.38
CA ILE A 31 10.87 4.13 6.02
C ILE A 31 11.93 3.22 5.39
N PHE A 32 13.21 3.52 5.60
CA PHE A 32 14.31 2.66 5.19
C PHE A 32 14.21 1.28 5.84
N TYR A 33 13.94 1.22 7.15
CA TYR A 33 13.71 -0.03 7.86
C TYR A 33 12.52 -0.82 7.29
N GLN A 34 11.40 -0.15 7.01
CA GLN A 34 10.21 -0.79 6.42
C GLN A 34 10.50 -1.38 5.03
N TYR A 35 11.16 -0.63 4.16
CA TYR A 35 11.56 -1.16 2.84
C TYR A 35 12.63 -2.24 2.94
N SER A 36 13.53 -2.19 3.94
CA SER A 36 14.50 -3.27 4.16
C SER A 36 13.80 -4.57 4.54
N LYS A 37 12.74 -4.49 5.35
CA LYS A 37 11.90 -5.64 5.70
C LYS A 37 11.20 -6.19 4.46
N ILE A 38 10.54 -5.32 3.68
CA ILE A 38 9.87 -5.73 2.42
C ILE A 38 10.88 -6.37 1.46
N GLY A 39 12.07 -5.80 1.31
CA GLY A 39 13.13 -6.35 0.45
C GLY A 39 13.57 -7.75 0.89
N LYS A 40 13.72 -8.00 2.20
CA LYS A 40 14.03 -9.35 2.71
C LYS A 40 12.95 -10.35 2.31
N TRP A 41 11.68 -9.99 2.45
CA TRP A 41 10.55 -10.81 2.00
C TRP A 41 10.57 -11.02 0.49
N GLU A 42 10.84 -9.97 -0.30
CA GLU A 42 10.96 -10.06 -1.75
C GLU A 42 12.06 -11.05 -2.16
N ARG A 43 13.23 -10.99 -1.52
CA ARG A 43 14.32 -11.94 -1.79
C ARG A 43 13.94 -13.38 -1.41
N ILE A 44 13.19 -13.60 -0.34
CA ILE A 44 12.71 -14.94 0.04
C ILE A 44 11.74 -15.49 -1.01
N VAL A 45 10.82 -14.65 -1.50
CA VAL A 45 9.78 -15.07 -2.44
C VAL A 45 10.31 -15.23 -3.87
N LEU A 46 11.21 -14.33 -4.30
CA LEU A 46 11.68 -14.23 -5.69
C LEU A 46 13.10 -14.75 -5.90
N GLY A 47 13.83 -15.09 -4.83
CA GLY A 47 15.27 -15.38 -4.86
C GLY A 47 16.16 -14.14 -5.03
N LYS A 48 15.61 -13.03 -5.55
CA LYS A 48 16.34 -11.78 -5.83
C LYS A 48 15.49 -10.54 -5.53
N TYR A 49 16.17 -9.40 -5.37
CA TYR A 49 15.50 -8.11 -5.26
C TYR A 49 15.02 -7.64 -6.63
N LYS A 50 13.78 -7.13 -6.71
CA LYS A 50 13.24 -6.55 -7.95
C LYS A 50 13.84 -5.16 -8.20
N ARG A 51 14.09 -4.42 -7.12
CA ARG A 51 14.65 -3.06 -7.13
C ARG A 51 15.56 -2.87 -5.93
N SER A 52 16.48 -1.90 -6.02
CA SER A 52 17.32 -1.55 -4.89
C SER A 52 16.50 -0.89 -3.77
N LEU A 53 16.92 -1.13 -2.52
CA LEU A 53 16.34 -0.50 -1.34
C LEU A 53 16.36 1.03 -1.46
N PHE A 54 17.48 1.60 -1.90
CA PHE A 54 17.66 3.04 -2.10
C PHE A 54 16.68 3.60 -3.13
N TYR A 55 16.43 2.90 -4.23
CA TYR A 55 15.44 3.34 -5.21
C TYR A 55 14.03 3.41 -4.62
N ASN A 56 13.63 2.41 -3.83
CA ASN A 56 12.31 2.40 -3.19
C ASN A 56 12.15 3.53 -2.16
N VAL A 57 13.21 3.86 -1.41
CA VAL A 57 13.23 4.97 -0.46
C VAL A 57 13.23 6.32 -1.19
N LEU A 58 14.05 6.48 -2.23
CA LEU A 58 14.14 7.73 -2.99
C LEU A 58 12.81 8.07 -3.68
N THR A 59 12.17 7.09 -4.32
CA THR A 59 10.85 7.28 -4.94
C THR A 59 9.78 7.60 -3.89
N SER A 60 9.85 6.96 -2.72
CA SER A 60 8.96 7.25 -1.59
C SER A 60 9.12 8.69 -1.10
N ILE A 61 10.35 9.17 -0.94
CA ILE A 61 10.65 10.57 -0.58
C ILE A 61 10.14 11.53 -1.65
N ALA A 62 10.45 11.29 -2.92
CA ALA A 62 10.05 12.16 -4.02
C ALA A 62 8.53 12.31 -4.10
N MET A 63 7.81 11.18 -4.05
CA MET A 63 6.34 11.18 -4.01
C MET A 63 5.81 11.84 -2.74
N GLY A 64 6.50 11.67 -1.61
CA GLY A 64 6.10 12.26 -0.34
C GLY A 64 6.25 13.78 -0.29
N PHE A 65 7.30 14.32 -0.89
CA PHE A 65 7.47 15.77 -1.10
C PHE A 65 6.37 16.33 -2.01
N LEU A 66 6.05 15.62 -3.10
CA LEU A 66 4.96 16.02 -4.00
C LEU A 66 3.63 16.08 -3.23
N GLY A 67 3.29 15.01 -2.49
CA GLY A 67 2.09 14.98 -1.66
C GLY A 67 2.08 16.06 -0.57
N GLY A 68 3.24 16.34 0.02
CA GLY A 68 3.45 17.38 1.01
C GLY A 68 3.18 18.79 0.49
N ILE A 69 3.68 19.10 -0.71
CA ILE A 69 3.46 20.40 -1.37
C ILE A 69 1.96 20.57 -1.67
N ILE A 70 1.33 19.56 -2.27
CA ILE A 70 -0.11 19.60 -2.59
C ILE A 70 -0.93 19.75 -1.31
N GLY A 71 -0.63 18.96 -0.27
CA GLY A 71 -1.32 19.04 1.01
C GLY A 71 -1.18 20.41 1.67
N SER A 72 0.03 21.00 1.64
CA SER A 72 0.28 22.35 2.18
C SER A 72 -0.53 23.42 1.47
N ILE A 73 -0.59 23.37 0.14
CA ILE A 73 -1.40 24.31 -0.65
C ILE A 73 -2.87 24.21 -0.24
N ILE A 74 -3.40 22.99 -0.10
CA ILE A 74 -4.79 22.77 0.29
C ILE A 74 -5.05 23.27 1.72
N PHE A 75 -4.18 22.95 2.68
CA PHE A 75 -4.32 23.42 4.06
C PHE A 75 -4.29 24.94 4.18
N ILE A 76 -3.35 25.59 3.50
CA ILE A 76 -3.24 27.05 3.51
C ILE A 76 -4.45 27.68 2.83
N TYR A 77 -4.91 27.12 1.71
CA TYR A 77 -6.09 27.60 0.99
C TYR A 77 -7.38 27.47 1.81
N LEU A 78 -7.56 26.35 2.51
CA LEU A 78 -8.70 26.13 3.42
C LEU A 78 -8.58 26.91 4.74
N GLY A 79 -7.45 27.58 4.99
CA GLY A 79 -7.21 28.32 6.23
C GLY A 79 -7.20 27.42 7.46
N THR A 80 -6.77 26.17 7.32
CA THR A 80 -6.86 25.16 8.39
C THR A 80 -5.95 25.50 9.55
N ILE A 81 -6.51 25.65 10.76
CA ILE A 81 -5.78 26.02 11.98
C ILE A 81 -5.97 24.92 13.03
N ILE A 82 -4.87 24.28 13.42
CA ILE A 82 -4.87 23.23 14.44
C ILE A 82 -4.27 23.74 15.75
N ASN A 83 -4.85 23.36 16.89
CA ASN A 83 -4.19 23.52 18.19
C ASN A 83 -3.29 22.33 18.50
N LEU A 84 -2.19 22.56 19.24
CA LEU A 84 -1.30 21.46 19.68
C LEU A 84 -2.04 20.37 20.47
N THR A 85 -3.05 20.77 21.27
CA THR A 85 -3.91 19.87 22.04
C THR A 85 -4.70 18.92 21.15
N ASP A 86 -5.20 19.40 20.01
CA ASP A 86 -5.94 18.62 19.02
C ASP A 86 -5.04 17.50 18.47
N PHE A 87 -3.84 17.87 18.04
CA PHE A 87 -2.86 16.95 17.45
C PHE A 87 -2.42 15.85 18.44
N TYR A 88 -2.05 16.23 19.66
CA TYR A 88 -1.61 15.26 20.66
C TYR A 88 -2.72 14.29 21.06
N SER A 89 -3.96 14.77 21.19
CA SER A 89 -5.10 13.92 21.56
C SER A 89 -5.38 12.84 20.51
N ILE A 90 -5.34 13.21 19.22
CA ILE A 90 -5.50 12.25 18.11
C ILE A 90 -4.34 11.25 18.10
N LEU A 91 -3.10 11.73 18.21
CA LEU A 91 -1.91 10.88 18.11
C LEU A 91 -1.87 9.84 19.23
N ILE A 92 -2.13 10.25 20.48
CA ILE A 92 -2.17 9.35 21.63
C ILE A 92 -3.24 8.28 21.40
N LEU A 93 -4.46 8.67 21.01
CA LEU A 93 -5.54 7.71 20.79
C LEU A 93 -5.24 6.77 19.61
N ALA A 94 -4.67 7.27 18.51
CA ALA A 94 -4.28 6.45 17.37
C ALA A 94 -3.23 5.39 17.75
N ILE A 95 -2.25 5.75 18.59
CA ILE A 95 -1.26 4.81 19.11
C ILE A 95 -1.94 3.76 20.00
N LEU A 96 -2.82 4.16 20.91
CA LEU A 96 -3.55 3.23 21.78
C LEU A 96 -4.38 2.24 20.98
N LEU A 97 -5.14 2.71 19.97
CA LEU A 97 -5.93 1.86 19.10
C LEU A 97 -5.05 0.91 18.26
N SER A 98 -3.86 1.35 17.86
CA SER A 98 -2.91 0.50 17.12
C SER A 98 -2.41 -0.71 17.93
N LEU A 99 -2.46 -0.65 19.27
CA LEU A 99 -2.11 -1.77 20.14
C LEU A 99 -3.08 -2.94 19.99
N ILE A 100 -4.36 -2.64 19.75
CA ILE A 100 -5.41 -3.62 19.45
C ILE A 100 -5.15 -4.24 18.08
N HIS A 101 -5.04 -3.39 17.04
CA HIS A 101 -4.69 -3.83 15.71
C HIS A 101 -4.02 -2.68 14.93
N PRO A 102 -2.90 -2.90 14.22
CA PRO A 102 -2.17 -1.83 13.53
C PRO A 102 -3.01 -0.98 12.57
N ARG A 103 -4.06 -1.57 11.98
CA ARG A 103 -5.03 -0.89 11.11
C ARG A 103 -5.70 0.33 11.76
N TYR A 104 -5.91 0.32 13.07
CA TYR A 104 -6.59 1.40 13.78
C TYR A 104 -5.68 2.60 14.10
N MET A 105 -4.42 2.56 13.65
CA MET A 105 -3.50 3.70 13.73
C MET A 105 -3.92 4.85 12.80
N CYS A 106 -4.75 4.60 11.78
CA CYS A 106 -5.23 5.64 10.88
C CYS A 106 -6.02 6.72 11.65
N PHE A 107 -5.74 7.99 11.36
CA PHE A 107 -6.36 9.13 12.05
C PHE A 107 -7.87 9.24 11.83
N SER A 108 -8.46 8.58 10.83
CA SER A 108 -9.93 8.47 10.71
C SER A 108 -10.58 7.81 11.92
N TYR A 109 -9.92 6.81 12.53
CA TYR A 109 -10.41 6.16 13.75
C TYR A 109 -10.19 7.05 14.99
N GLY A 110 -8.94 7.41 15.26
CA GLY A 110 -8.59 8.21 16.42
C GLY A 110 -9.29 9.56 16.42
N GLY A 111 -9.26 10.27 15.30
CA GLY A 111 -9.92 11.56 15.10
C GLY A 111 -11.44 11.51 15.22
N GLY A 112 -12.09 10.49 14.65
CA GLY A 112 -13.54 10.29 14.79
C GLY A 112 -13.94 10.05 16.24
N ILE A 113 -13.28 9.09 16.90
CA ILE A 113 -13.59 8.71 18.29
C ILE A 113 -13.32 9.88 19.26
N ILE A 114 -12.15 10.53 19.17
CA ILE A 114 -11.83 11.65 20.07
C ILE A 114 -12.78 12.83 19.86
N SER A 115 -13.22 13.06 18.62
CA SER A 115 -14.22 14.10 18.32
C SER A 115 -15.57 13.81 18.96
N LEU A 116 -16.02 12.56 18.92
CA LEU A 116 -17.27 12.16 19.59
C LEU A 116 -17.18 12.29 21.11
N ILE A 117 -16.04 11.91 21.69
CA ILE A 117 -15.79 12.08 23.13
C ILE A 117 -15.82 13.57 23.48
N SER A 118 -15.11 14.40 22.74
CA SER A 118 -15.07 15.86 22.94
C SER A 118 -16.47 16.48 22.83
N LEU A 119 -17.26 16.11 21.83
CA LEU A 119 -18.62 16.63 21.64
C LEU A 119 -19.57 16.21 22.76
N LYS A 120 -19.43 14.99 23.29
CA LYS A 120 -20.32 14.46 24.33
C LYS A 120 -19.95 14.92 25.74
N PHE A 121 -18.66 14.96 26.07
CA PHE A 121 -18.16 15.20 27.42
C PHE A 121 -17.51 16.57 27.59
N GLY A 122 -17.25 17.31 26.50
CA GLY A 122 -16.56 18.61 26.54
C GLY A 122 -15.05 18.51 26.77
N TYR A 123 -14.49 17.31 26.91
CA TYR A 123 -13.06 17.07 27.13
C TYR A 123 -12.57 15.88 26.28
N PRO A 124 -11.39 15.96 25.64
CA PRO A 124 -10.55 17.15 25.52
C PRO A 124 -11.24 18.23 24.68
N ASN A 125 -10.94 19.51 24.95
CA ASN A 125 -11.47 20.61 24.14
C ASN A 125 -10.69 20.67 22.81
N ILE A 126 -11.31 20.16 21.75
CA ILE A 126 -10.68 20.05 20.44
C ILE A 126 -11.56 20.63 19.33
N ASN A 127 -10.93 21.11 18.27
CA ASN A 127 -11.66 21.60 17.10
C ASN A 127 -11.98 20.45 16.13
N VAL A 128 -13.16 19.85 16.28
CA VAL A 128 -13.65 18.74 15.43
C VAL A 128 -13.60 19.09 13.94
N SER A 129 -14.00 20.30 13.55
CA SER A 129 -14.08 20.69 12.14
C SER A 129 -12.70 20.69 11.48
N GLU A 130 -11.72 21.32 12.13
CA GLU A 130 -10.34 21.42 11.63
C GLU A 130 -9.66 20.04 11.59
N ILE A 131 -9.88 19.22 12.62
CA ILE A 131 -9.38 17.84 12.65
C ILE A 131 -9.90 17.03 11.45
N MET A 132 -11.19 17.17 11.12
CA MET A 132 -11.78 16.44 10.01
C MET A 132 -11.29 16.94 8.65
N VAL A 133 -11.00 18.24 8.51
CA VAL A 133 -10.30 18.77 7.33
C VAL A 133 -8.92 18.13 7.19
N VAL A 134 -8.17 17.99 8.28
CA VAL A 134 -6.82 17.38 8.27
C VAL A 134 -6.87 15.93 7.85
N ILE A 135 -7.77 15.16 8.44
CA ILE A 135 -7.99 13.76 8.06
C ILE A 135 -8.39 13.67 6.59
N GLY A 136 -9.34 14.49 6.13
CA GLY A 136 -9.80 14.50 4.75
C GLY A 136 -8.68 14.85 3.75
N VAL A 137 -7.90 15.89 4.01
CA VAL A 137 -6.79 16.29 3.13
C VAL A 137 -5.70 15.23 3.10
N LEU A 138 -5.32 14.64 4.23
CA LEU A 138 -4.30 13.59 4.25
C LEU A 138 -4.73 12.33 3.46
N HIS A 139 -5.99 11.91 3.54
CA HIS A 139 -6.50 10.80 2.72
C HIS A 139 -6.67 11.18 1.25
N LEU A 140 -6.95 12.46 0.96
CA LEU A 140 -6.95 12.97 -0.42
C LEU A 140 -5.56 12.83 -1.03
N ILE A 141 -4.52 13.25 -0.30
CA ILE A 141 -3.13 13.06 -0.73
C ILE A 141 -2.81 11.58 -0.86
N GLU A 142 -3.19 10.75 0.12
CA GLU A 142 -3.00 9.30 0.04
C GLU A 142 -3.62 8.72 -1.24
N SER A 143 -4.85 9.12 -1.58
CA SER A 143 -5.54 8.63 -2.79
C SER A 143 -4.78 8.96 -4.07
N ILE A 144 -4.21 10.17 -4.17
CA ILE A 144 -3.39 10.60 -5.30
C ILE A 144 -2.09 9.77 -5.36
N LEU A 145 -1.44 9.55 -4.22
CA LEU A 145 -0.22 8.76 -4.14
C LEU A 145 -0.46 7.28 -4.48
N ILE A 146 -1.57 6.70 -4.05
CA ILE A 146 -1.98 5.34 -4.43
C ILE A 146 -2.18 5.25 -5.94
N TRP A 147 -2.81 6.25 -6.56
CA TRP A 147 -3.03 6.26 -8.00
C TRP A 147 -1.72 6.31 -8.80
N LEU A 148 -0.74 7.09 -8.34
CA LEU A 148 0.53 7.33 -9.04
C LEU A 148 1.64 6.30 -8.72
N ASP A 149 1.64 5.77 -7.49
CA ASP A 149 2.77 5.02 -6.94
C ASP A 149 2.37 3.72 -6.23
N GLY A 150 1.07 3.47 -6.01
CA GLY A 150 0.57 2.34 -5.22
C GLY A 150 0.98 0.96 -5.72
N THR A 151 1.13 0.77 -7.04
CA THR A 151 1.53 -0.53 -7.62
C THR A 151 3.04 -0.76 -7.68
N ARG A 152 3.87 0.26 -7.39
CA ARG A 152 5.33 0.14 -7.54
C ARG A 152 5.93 -0.90 -6.63
N GLY A 153 5.32 -1.12 -5.46
CA GLY A 153 5.72 -2.12 -4.46
C GLY A 153 4.98 -3.44 -4.59
N ARG A 154 4.40 -3.77 -5.76
CA ARG A 154 3.70 -5.05 -5.95
C ARG A 154 4.65 -6.24 -5.88
N LEU A 155 4.34 -7.19 -5.01
CA LEU A 155 5.05 -8.45 -4.82
C LEU A 155 4.09 -9.62 -5.08
N PRO A 156 4.42 -10.54 -6.00
CA PRO A 156 3.58 -11.72 -6.22
C PRO A 156 3.63 -12.64 -5.00
N ILE A 157 2.50 -13.24 -4.69
CA ILE A 157 2.33 -14.17 -3.56
C ILE A 157 1.41 -15.32 -3.99
N PHE A 158 1.50 -16.42 -3.25
CA PHE A 158 0.59 -17.55 -3.37
C PHE A 158 -0.16 -17.70 -2.05
N ILE A 159 -1.48 -17.83 -2.12
CA ILE A 159 -2.35 -18.02 -0.96
C ILE A 159 -3.09 -19.34 -1.12
N ASP A 160 -3.16 -20.11 -0.04
CA ASP A 160 -3.99 -21.31 0.01
C ASP A 160 -5.46 -20.95 0.26
N ARG A 161 -6.37 -21.55 -0.51
CA ARG A 161 -7.82 -21.37 -0.39
C ARG A 161 -8.51 -22.73 -0.47
N GLN A 162 -9.79 -22.76 -0.11
CA GLN A 162 -10.62 -23.98 -0.20
C GLN A 162 -10.62 -24.61 -1.61
N GLU A 163 -10.46 -23.80 -2.66
CA GLU A 163 -10.41 -24.24 -4.06
C GLU A 163 -8.99 -24.59 -4.55
N GLY A 164 -8.00 -24.61 -3.65
CA GLY A 164 -6.58 -24.78 -3.96
C GLY A 164 -5.80 -23.46 -3.97
N ILE A 165 -4.55 -23.53 -4.41
CA ILE A 165 -3.64 -22.37 -4.40
C ILE A 165 -4.08 -21.35 -5.43
N VAL A 166 -4.02 -20.09 -5.01
CA VAL A 166 -4.27 -18.95 -5.86
C VAL A 166 -3.07 -18.01 -5.83
N GLY A 167 -2.61 -17.62 -7.02
CA GLY A 167 -1.64 -16.54 -7.17
C GLY A 167 -2.29 -15.16 -6.98
N GLY A 168 -1.51 -14.21 -6.50
CA GLY A 168 -1.96 -12.83 -6.37
C GLY A 168 -0.81 -11.89 -6.08
N PHE A 169 -1.13 -10.68 -5.63
CA PHE A 169 -0.14 -9.64 -5.35
C PHE A 169 -0.46 -8.91 -4.06
N THR A 170 0.53 -8.76 -3.19
CA THR A 170 0.48 -7.74 -2.13
C THR A 170 1.10 -6.45 -2.66
N MET A 171 0.53 -5.31 -2.29
CA MET A 171 1.03 -3.98 -2.64
C MET A 171 1.27 -3.22 -1.35
N ASN A 172 2.51 -2.76 -1.13
CA ASN A 172 2.86 -1.97 0.04
C ASN A 172 3.69 -0.76 -0.36
N ARG A 173 3.26 0.43 0.04
CA ARG A 173 4.00 1.69 -0.11
C ARG A 173 3.85 2.55 1.13
N PHE A 174 4.93 3.23 1.47
CA PHE A 174 5.00 4.22 2.54
C PHE A 174 5.57 5.50 1.96
N TRP A 175 5.03 6.64 2.36
CA TRP A 175 5.45 7.97 1.91
C TRP A 175 5.65 8.90 3.12
N PRO A 176 6.83 9.52 3.28
CA PRO A 176 7.03 10.57 4.27
C PRO A 176 6.48 11.88 3.70
N ILE A 177 5.44 12.42 4.33
CA ILE A 177 4.76 13.64 3.88
C ILE A 177 5.14 14.80 4.81
N PRO A 178 6.15 15.62 4.46
CA PRO A 178 6.31 16.94 5.06
C PRO A 178 5.22 17.87 4.53
N PHE A 179 4.32 18.36 5.38
CA PHE A 179 3.30 19.33 4.98
C PHE A 179 3.26 20.50 5.95
N THR A 180 2.94 21.69 5.42
CA THR A 180 2.83 22.93 6.17
C THR A 180 1.37 23.22 6.49
N ILE A 181 1.09 23.55 7.75
CA ILE A 181 -0.24 23.89 8.25
C ILE A 181 -0.12 25.01 9.28
N PHE A 182 -1.22 25.73 9.56
CA PHE A 182 -1.22 26.73 10.62
C PHE A 182 -1.46 26.09 11.99
N ILE A 183 -0.63 26.47 12.96
CA ILE A 183 -0.80 26.10 14.36
C ILE A 183 -1.12 27.36 15.17
N ASN A 184 -2.06 27.24 16.10
CA ASN A 184 -2.32 28.28 17.10
C ASN A 184 -1.67 27.92 18.44
N LYS A 185 -0.73 28.77 18.89
CA LYS A 185 -0.07 28.70 20.22
C LYS A 185 -0.10 30.06 20.91
N GLY A 186 -1.24 30.74 20.86
CA GLY A 186 -1.41 32.13 21.30
C GLY A 186 -1.25 33.14 20.16
N HIS A 187 -0.50 32.78 19.13
CA HIS A 187 -0.48 33.44 17.81
C HIS A 187 -0.51 32.36 16.71
N ILE A 188 -1.04 32.72 15.53
CA ILE A 188 -1.13 31.81 14.38
C ILE A 188 0.17 31.89 13.58
N TYR A 189 0.84 30.75 13.40
CA TYR A 189 2.02 30.67 12.56
C TYR A 189 2.09 29.33 11.81
N PRO A 190 2.70 29.31 10.61
CA PRO A 190 2.84 28.08 9.84
C PRO A 190 3.94 27.18 10.41
N VAL A 191 3.65 25.88 10.48
CA VAL A 191 4.58 24.83 10.93
C VAL A 191 4.57 23.69 9.93
N THR A 192 5.76 23.15 9.64
CA THR A 192 5.89 21.91 8.87
C THR A 192 5.83 20.71 9.80
N ILE A 193 4.86 19.83 9.58
CA ILE A 193 4.67 18.57 10.30
C ILE A 193 5.02 17.43 9.35
N MET A 194 5.53 16.34 9.90
CA MET A 194 5.75 15.10 9.14
C MET A 194 4.63 14.10 9.43
N ALA A 195 4.00 13.58 8.38
CA ALA A 195 3.17 12.38 8.44
C ALA A 195 3.82 11.23 7.69
N ILE A 196 3.43 10.00 8.04
CA ILE A 196 3.71 8.81 7.23
C ILE A 196 2.38 8.31 6.70
N LEU A 197 2.19 8.39 5.39
CA LEU A 197 1.05 7.76 4.73
C LEU A 197 1.47 6.38 4.22
N GLY A 198 0.57 5.41 4.33
CA GLY A 198 0.88 4.01 4.10
C GLY A 198 -0.24 3.27 3.39
N TYR A 199 0.03 2.83 2.17
CA TYR A 199 -0.88 1.99 1.40
C TYR A 199 -0.48 0.52 1.52
N GLY A 200 -1.43 -0.31 1.95
CA GLY A 200 -1.30 -1.76 2.02
C GLY A 200 -2.56 -2.42 1.51
N ASP A 201 -2.47 -3.18 0.41
CA ASP A 201 -3.63 -3.83 -0.20
C ASP A 201 -3.24 -5.17 -0.86
N LEU A 202 -4.25 -5.97 -1.18
CA LEU A 202 -4.12 -7.31 -1.71
C LEU A 202 -4.97 -7.44 -2.99
N ALA A 203 -4.37 -7.93 -4.07
CA ALA A 203 -5.03 -8.20 -5.33
C ALA A 203 -4.99 -9.70 -5.65
N LEU A 204 -6.16 -10.35 -5.60
CA LEU A 204 -6.36 -11.79 -5.88
C LEU A 204 -7.30 -12.00 -7.07
N ALA A 205 -8.39 -11.24 -7.11
CA ALA A 205 -9.41 -11.28 -8.14
C ALA A 205 -9.22 -10.21 -9.22
N ASN A 206 -8.31 -9.26 -9.00
CA ASN A 206 -7.96 -8.22 -9.96
C ASN A 206 -6.44 -8.12 -10.18
N TYR A 207 -6.07 -7.41 -11.24
CA TYR A 207 -4.69 -6.96 -11.44
C TYR A 207 -4.37 -5.79 -10.47
N PRO A 208 -3.12 -5.70 -9.99
CA PRO A 208 -2.67 -4.62 -9.10
C PRO A 208 -3.03 -3.22 -9.57
N GLU A 209 -2.90 -2.94 -10.87
CA GLU A 209 -3.18 -1.64 -11.48
C GLU A 209 -4.65 -1.26 -11.39
N LYS A 210 -5.55 -2.23 -11.61
CA LYS A 210 -6.99 -2.02 -11.49
C LYS A 210 -7.39 -1.85 -10.03
N LYS A 211 -6.88 -2.73 -9.14
CA LYS A 211 -7.17 -2.71 -7.71
C LYS A 211 -6.72 -1.39 -7.07
N SER A 212 -5.48 -0.97 -7.32
CA SER A 212 -4.91 0.28 -6.80
C SER A 212 -5.73 1.51 -7.23
N LYS A 213 -6.15 1.58 -8.50
CA LYS A 213 -6.98 2.70 -9.00
C LYS A 213 -8.39 2.70 -8.40
N GLN A 214 -8.99 1.53 -8.18
CA GLN A 214 -10.28 1.43 -7.49
C GLN A 214 -10.18 1.91 -6.04
N THR A 215 -9.17 1.45 -5.29
CA THR A 215 -8.95 1.88 -3.91
C THR A 215 -8.67 3.39 -3.84
N ALA A 216 -7.81 3.92 -4.74
CA ALA A 216 -7.56 5.35 -4.85
C ALA A 216 -8.85 6.14 -5.16
N GLY A 217 -9.67 5.69 -6.11
CA GLY A 217 -10.90 6.39 -6.49
C GLY A 217 -11.92 6.47 -5.35
N LEU A 218 -12.12 5.37 -4.61
CA LEU A 218 -13.01 5.35 -3.44
C LEU A 218 -12.48 6.26 -2.33
N LEU A 219 -11.18 6.22 -2.05
CA LEU A 219 -10.57 7.05 -1.03
C LEU A 219 -10.59 8.54 -1.39
N PHE A 220 -10.42 8.87 -2.67
CA PHE A 220 -10.57 10.22 -3.20
C PHE A 220 -11.99 10.74 -2.94
N LEU A 221 -13.02 9.98 -3.33
CA LEU A 221 -14.42 10.36 -3.12
C LEU A 221 -14.74 10.55 -1.63
N PHE A 222 -14.31 9.63 -0.77
CA PHE A 222 -14.42 9.76 0.68
C PHE A 222 -13.80 11.07 1.19
N SER A 223 -12.62 11.40 0.70
CA SER A 223 -11.87 12.58 1.14
C SER A 223 -12.57 13.87 0.73
N ILE A 224 -13.10 13.95 -0.49
CA ILE A 224 -13.88 15.11 -0.96
C ILE A 224 -15.15 15.29 -0.11
N ILE A 225 -15.89 14.22 0.14
CA ILE A 225 -17.11 14.27 0.97
C ILE A 225 -16.76 14.69 2.41
N LEU A 226 -15.70 14.12 3.00
CA LEU A 226 -15.28 14.44 4.35
C LEU A 226 -14.86 15.91 4.48
N ILE A 227 -14.03 16.43 3.57
CA ILE A 227 -13.62 17.84 3.56
C ILE A 227 -14.84 18.74 3.44
N PHE A 228 -15.76 18.43 2.52
CA PHE A 228 -16.97 19.23 2.32
C PHE A 228 -17.85 19.28 3.58
N LEU A 229 -18.13 18.12 4.19
CA LEU A 229 -18.92 18.07 5.43
C LEU A 229 -18.18 18.74 6.60
N ALA A 230 -16.85 18.64 6.66
CA ALA A 230 -16.03 19.30 7.67
C ALA A 230 -16.15 20.83 7.56
N GLN A 231 -16.12 21.37 6.34
CA GLN A 231 -16.34 22.80 6.10
C GLN A 231 -17.73 23.26 6.52
N ILE A 232 -18.78 22.48 6.23
CA ILE A 232 -20.15 22.79 6.69
C ILE A 232 -20.24 22.77 8.22
N SER A 233 -19.51 21.88 8.89
CA SER A 233 -19.51 21.76 10.35
C SER A 233 -18.96 22.97 11.11
N THR A 234 -18.26 23.88 10.42
CA THR A 234 -17.84 25.17 10.98
C THR A 234 -19.03 26.09 11.26
N LYS A 235 -20.10 25.99 10.45
CA LYS A 235 -21.31 26.82 10.54
C LYS A 235 -22.42 26.13 11.33
N TYR A 236 -22.56 24.82 11.18
CA TYR A 236 -23.68 24.05 11.74
C TYR A 236 -23.18 22.98 12.70
N TYR A 237 -23.48 23.15 13.99
CA TYR A 237 -22.96 22.29 15.06
C TYR A 237 -23.32 20.80 14.88
N ILE A 238 -24.52 20.48 14.38
CA ILE A 238 -24.94 19.09 14.13
C ILE A 238 -24.00 18.34 13.19
N TYR A 239 -23.41 19.04 12.21
CA TYR A 239 -22.49 18.42 11.26
C TYR A 239 -21.20 17.96 11.92
N LYS A 240 -20.82 18.49 13.09
CA LYS A 240 -19.65 17.99 13.85
C LYS A 240 -19.83 16.53 14.26
N TYR A 241 -21.03 16.13 14.67
CA TYR A 241 -21.35 14.73 14.94
C TYR A 241 -21.33 13.89 13.66
N ILE A 242 -21.92 14.40 12.59
CA ILE A 242 -21.99 13.70 11.29
C ILE A 242 -20.58 13.38 10.78
N VAL A 243 -19.67 14.36 10.75
CA VAL A 243 -18.29 14.14 10.27
C VAL A 243 -17.49 13.20 11.17
N ALA A 244 -17.67 13.33 12.49
CA ALA A 244 -16.96 12.48 13.46
C ALA A 244 -17.38 11.01 13.39
N ILE A 245 -18.64 10.74 13.01
CA ILE A 245 -19.14 9.38 12.73
C ILE A 245 -18.73 8.91 11.34
N PHE A 246 -18.87 9.79 10.33
CA PHE A 246 -18.60 9.47 8.93
C PHE A 246 -17.15 9.03 8.72
N ALA A 247 -16.17 9.75 9.30
CA ALA A 247 -14.76 9.47 9.10
C ALA A 247 -14.36 8.00 9.39
N PRO A 248 -14.59 7.43 10.59
CA PRO A 248 -14.25 6.04 10.88
C PRO A 248 -15.14 5.04 10.13
N LEU A 249 -16.45 5.30 10.02
CA LEU A 249 -17.38 4.35 9.41
C LEU A 249 -17.18 4.20 7.90
N ALA A 250 -17.08 5.31 7.18
CA ALA A 250 -16.88 5.27 5.74
C ALA A 250 -15.48 4.74 5.39
N HIS A 251 -14.46 5.04 6.20
CA HIS A 251 -13.12 4.49 6.02
C HIS A 251 -13.10 2.96 6.22
N GLU A 252 -13.75 2.43 7.26
CA GLU A 252 -13.89 0.99 7.47
C GLU A 252 -14.72 0.34 6.36
N LEU A 253 -15.77 1.01 5.87
CA LEU A 253 -16.58 0.54 4.76
C LEU A 253 -15.74 0.36 3.48
N ILE A 254 -14.88 1.33 3.14
CA ILE A 254 -13.99 1.22 1.96
C ILE A 254 -13.06 0.01 2.09
N ILE A 255 -12.45 -0.19 3.26
CA ILE A 255 -11.53 -1.31 3.49
C ILE A 255 -12.28 -2.65 3.41
N THR A 256 -13.42 -2.76 4.09
CA THR A 256 -14.20 -4.00 4.16
C THR A 256 -14.82 -4.38 2.82
N LEU A 257 -15.37 -3.42 2.07
CA LEU A 257 -15.84 -3.64 0.70
C LEU A 257 -14.68 -4.07 -0.20
N GLY A 258 -13.55 -3.37 -0.11
CA GLY A 258 -12.34 -3.69 -0.89
C GLY A 258 -11.86 -5.13 -0.67
N LYS A 259 -11.84 -5.60 0.59
CA LYS A 259 -11.49 -6.99 0.92
C LYS A 259 -12.52 -7.98 0.42
N LYS A 260 -13.81 -7.73 0.67
CA LYS A 260 -14.91 -8.63 0.30
C LYS A 260 -14.99 -8.85 -1.22
N ILE A 261 -14.71 -7.82 -2.02
CA ILE A 261 -14.65 -7.92 -3.49
C ILE A 261 -13.50 -8.86 -3.93
N GLU A 262 -12.33 -8.77 -3.31
CA GLU A 262 -11.17 -9.62 -3.64
C GLU A 262 -11.32 -11.05 -3.09
N GLU A 263 -12.02 -11.20 -1.97
CA GLU A 263 -12.32 -12.49 -1.36
C GLU A 263 -13.34 -13.29 -2.16
N LYS A 264 -14.46 -12.66 -2.53
CA LYS A 264 -15.55 -13.32 -3.28
C LYS A 264 -15.31 -13.32 -4.79
N GLY A 265 -14.42 -12.47 -5.29
CA GLY A 265 -14.15 -12.38 -6.71
C GLY A 265 -13.45 -13.62 -7.26
N ASN A 266 -13.71 -13.91 -8.54
CA ASN A 266 -13.06 -15.01 -9.24
C ASN A 266 -11.56 -14.73 -9.39
N CYS A 267 -10.73 -15.51 -8.72
CA CYS A 267 -9.29 -15.31 -8.76
C CYS A 267 -8.75 -15.52 -10.18
N ILE A 268 -7.94 -14.57 -10.66
CA ILE A 268 -7.44 -14.59 -12.05
C ILE A 268 -6.33 -15.63 -12.21
N PHE A 269 -5.53 -15.82 -11.16
CA PHE A 269 -4.33 -16.64 -11.16
C PHE A 269 -4.56 -17.99 -10.48
N LYS A 270 -5.56 -18.74 -10.96
CA LYS A 270 -5.76 -20.14 -10.60
C LYS A 270 -4.94 -21.07 -11.50
N PRO A 271 -4.60 -22.28 -11.02
CA PRO A 271 -4.08 -23.36 -11.85
C PRO A 271 -4.97 -23.60 -13.09
N SER A 272 -4.37 -24.13 -14.15
CA SER A 272 -5.04 -24.36 -15.43
C SER A 272 -4.69 -25.75 -15.95
N ASP A 273 -5.70 -26.52 -16.36
CA ASP A 273 -5.51 -27.89 -16.86
C ASP A 273 -4.88 -27.93 -18.26
N ARG A 274 -4.90 -26.79 -18.97
CA ARG A 274 -4.38 -26.66 -20.35
C ARG A 274 -2.90 -26.25 -20.40
N GLY A 275 -2.32 -25.90 -19.26
CA GLY A 275 -0.93 -25.48 -19.15
C GLY A 275 -0.68 -24.49 -18.01
N VAL A 276 0.54 -24.00 -17.92
CA VAL A 276 1.02 -23.30 -16.72
C VAL A 276 0.84 -21.80 -16.84
N LYS A 277 0.13 -21.21 -15.87
CA LYS A 277 -0.16 -19.78 -15.85
C LYS A 277 1.01 -18.98 -15.29
N VAL A 278 1.32 -17.86 -15.93
CA VAL A 278 2.31 -16.87 -15.50
C VAL A 278 1.64 -15.89 -14.55
N LEU A 279 2.12 -15.81 -13.32
CA LEU A 279 1.72 -14.81 -12.33
C LEU A 279 2.42 -13.48 -12.60
N ASP A 280 3.76 -13.46 -12.71
CA ASP A 280 4.55 -12.27 -12.98
C ASP A 280 5.89 -12.60 -13.64
N THR A 281 6.63 -11.58 -14.05
CA THR A 281 7.97 -11.71 -14.64
C THR A 281 8.98 -10.92 -13.82
N LEU A 282 10.15 -11.49 -13.58
CA LEU A 282 11.26 -10.79 -12.95
C LEU A 282 11.78 -9.67 -13.87
N PRO A 283 12.24 -8.54 -13.30
CA PRO A 283 12.88 -7.49 -14.09
C PRO A 283 14.17 -8.01 -14.69
N ASN A 284 14.54 -7.47 -15.87
CA ASN A 284 15.75 -7.83 -16.61
C ASN A 284 15.90 -9.36 -16.79
N SER A 285 14.79 -10.03 -17.16
CA SER A 285 14.76 -11.47 -17.40
C SER A 285 14.35 -11.76 -18.85
N ILE A 286 14.72 -12.94 -19.34
CA ILE A 286 14.34 -13.42 -20.68
C ILE A 286 12.81 -13.40 -20.84
N GLY A 287 12.06 -13.82 -19.82
CA GLY A 287 10.60 -13.77 -19.84
C GLY A 287 10.04 -12.36 -20.00
N LYS A 288 10.70 -11.35 -19.41
CA LYS A 288 10.32 -9.95 -19.61
C LYS A 288 10.64 -9.47 -21.03
N GLU A 289 11.80 -9.84 -21.56
CA GLU A 289 12.24 -9.53 -22.93
C GLU A 289 11.32 -10.17 -23.98
N MET A 290 10.93 -11.43 -23.78
CA MET A 290 9.90 -12.14 -24.56
C MET A 290 8.50 -11.55 -24.40
N GLY A 291 8.31 -10.56 -23.54
CA GLY A 291 7.06 -9.82 -23.36
C GLY A 291 5.96 -10.65 -22.70
N PHE A 292 6.29 -11.58 -21.80
CA PHE A 292 5.28 -12.27 -20.99
C PHE A 292 4.53 -11.29 -20.09
N ASN A 293 3.22 -11.48 -20.01
CA ASN A 293 2.33 -10.68 -19.17
C ASN A 293 1.69 -11.53 -18.08
N PRO A 294 1.39 -10.94 -16.91
CA PRO A 294 0.55 -11.56 -15.90
C PRO A 294 -0.76 -12.11 -16.49
N GLY A 295 -0.97 -13.42 -16.35
CA GLY A 295 -2.15 -14.15 -16.83
C GLY A 295 -1.93 -14.92 -18.13
N ASP A 296 -0.79 -14.76 -18.79
CA ASP A 296 -0.38 -15.63 -19.92
C ASP A 296 -0.34 -17.10 -19.48
N THR A 297 -0.75 -18.02 -20.33
CA THR A 297 -0.69 -19.47 -20.05
C THR A 297 0.23 -20.15 -21.04
N ILE A 298 1.31 -20.76 -20.57
CA ILE A 298 2.27 -21.51 -21.37
C ILE A 298 1.68 -22.88 -21.68
N LEU A 299 1.51 -23.19 -22.96
CA LEU A 299 0.94 -24.45 -23.42
C LEU A 299 2.02 -25.44 -23.85
N SER A 300 3.07 -24.95 -24.53
CA SER A 300 4.19 -25.79 -24.96
C SER A 300 5.47 -24.98 -25.11
N ILE A 301 6.63 -25.62 -24.91
CA ILE A 301 7.96 -25.07 -25.16
C ILE A 301 8.71 -26.03 -26.08
N ASN A 302 9.24 -25.55 -27.20
CA ASN A 302 9.97 -26.35 -28.19
C ASN A 302 9.22 -27.63 -28.62
N GLY A 303 7.88 -27.55 -28.72
CA GLY A 303 7.02 -28.67 -29.08
C GLY A 303 6.56 -29.55 -27.91
N TYR A 304 7.23 -29.50 -26.76
CA TYR A 304 6.82 -30.24 -25.55
C TYR A 304 5.67 -29.53 -24.84
N LYS A 305 4.59 -30.26 -24.56
CA LYS A 305 3.46 -29.73 -23.78
C LYS A 305 3.88 -29.48 -22.33
N ILE A 306 3.42 -28.38 -21.77
CA ILE A 306 3.69 -27.99 -20.38
C ILE A 306 2.39 -28.11 -19.59
N TYR A 307 2.40 -28.88 -18.52
CA TYR A 307 1.27 -29.00 -17.59
C TYR A 307 1.63 -28.47 -16.20
N TYR A 308 2.89 -28.64 -15.79
CA TYR A 308 3.37 -28.28 -14.47
C TYR A 308 4.58 -27.35 -14.54
N LYS A 309 4.81 -26.60 -13.45
CA LYS A 309 5.99 -25.73 -13.30
C LYS A 309 7.29 -26.50 -13.54
N ASP A 310 7.36 -27.74 -13.07
CA ASP A 310 8.55 -28.58 -13.17
C ASP A 310 8.87 -29.00 -14.61
N ASP A 311 7.88 -29.03 -15.51
CA ASP A 311 8.11 -29.31 -16.94
C ASP A 311 8.95 -28.20 -17.58
N VAL A 312 8.71 -26.95 -17.17
CA VAL A 312 9.51 -25.80 -17.62
C VAL A 312 10.94 -25.94 -17.13
N SER A 313 11.13 -26.24 -15.84
CA SER A 313 12.46 -26.43 -15.26
C SER A 313 13.23 -27.58 -15.91
N LYS A 314 12.57 -28.69 -16.25
CA LYS A 314 13.18 -29.81 -16.98
C LYS A 314 13.69 -29.38 -18.36
N ILE A 315 12.90 -28.62 -19.12
CA ILE A 315 13.32 -28.16 -20.45
C ILE A 315 14.49 -27.18 -20.36
N LEU A 316 14.47 -26.26 -19.40
CA LEU A 316 15.57 -25.31 -19.19
C LEU A 316 16.85 -25.99 -18.68
N SER A 317 16.73 -27.12 -17.96
CA SER A 317 17.88 -27.91 -17.52
C SER A 317 18.72 -28.47 -18.67
N LEU A 318 18.12 -28.63 -19.86
CA LEU A 318 18.80 -29.02 -21.09
C LEU A 318 19.57 -27.86 -21.74
N LYS A 319 19.48 -26.66 -21.16
CA LYS A 319 20.17 -25.44 -21.59
C LYS A 319 20.00 -25.15 -23.08
N PRO A 320 18.75 -25.04 -23.58
CA PRO A 320 18.50 -24.86 -25.00
C PRO A 320 19.08 -23.53 -25.51
N SER A 321 19.52 -23.53 -26.78
CA SER A 321 20.02 -22.33 -27.48
C SER A 321 18.89 -21.42 -27.98
N SER A 322 17.69 -21.97 -28.16
CA SER A 322 16.50 -21.23 -28.57
C SER A 322 15.23 -21.77 -27.93
N LEU A 323 14.26 -20.89 -27.76
CA LEU A 323 12.96 -21.20 -27.18
C LEU A 323 11.85 -20.73 -28.11
N ARG A 324 10.92 -21.64 -28.40
CA ARG A 324 9.68 -21.39 -29.12
C ARG A 324 8.51 -21.82 -28.25
N MET A 325 7.79 -20.84 -27.73
CA MET A 325 6.73 -21.06 -26.73
C MET A 325 5.37 -20.77 -27.34
N LYS A 326 4.44 -21.73 -27.26
CA LYS A 326 3.01 -21.47 -27.55
C LYS A 326 2.36 -21.00 -26.26
N VAL A 327 1.74 -19.82 -26.32
CA VAL A 327 1.20 -19.13 -25.15
C VAL A 327 -0.24 -18.71 -25.46
N PHE A 328 -1.16 -18.97 -24.53
CA PHE A 328 -2.50 -18.42 -24.58
C PHE A 328 -2.53 -17.08 -23.84
N HIS A 329 -2.80 -16.00 -24.56
CA HIS A 329 -2.94 -14.66 -24.03
C HIS A 329 -4.42 -14.26 -23.99
N LYS A 330 -4.90 -13.77 -22.83
CA LYS A 330 -6.33 -13.49 -22.61
C LYS A 330 -6.97 -12.56 -23.66
N GLY A 331 -6.23 -11.59 -24.20
CA GLY A 331 -6.75 -10.63 -25.19
C GLY A 331 -6.42 -10.94 -26.66
N LYS A 332 -5.49 -11.85 -26.93
CA LYS A 332 -4.94 -12.12 -28.28
C LYS A 332 -5.13 -13.58 -28.71
N GLY A 333 -5.65 -14.42 -27.83
CA GLY A 333 -5.75 -15.86 -28.07
C GLY A 333 -4.38 -16.53 -28.09
N LEU A 334 -4.20 -17.49 -29.00
CA LEU A 334 -2.97 -18.25 -29.13
C LEU A 334 -1.89 -17.40 -29.83
N ILE A 335 -0.76 -17.21 -29.16
CA ILE A 335 0.41 -16.50 -29.68
C ILE A 335 1.66 -17.37 -29.56
N ILE A 336 2.65 -17.13 -30.41
CA ILE A 336 3.97 -17.75 -30.33
C ILE A 336 4.97 -16.69 -29.86
N LYS A 337 5.77 -17.04 -28.86
CA LYS A 337 6.88 -16.21 -28.38
C LYS A 337 8.18 -16.95 -28.64
N GLU A 338 9.13 -16.29 -29.29
CA GLU A 338 10.41 -16.87 -29.65
C GLU A 338 11.56 -16.10 -29.00
N TYR A 339 12.60 -16.82 -28.62
CA TYR A 339 13.84 -16.25 -28.08
C TYR A 339 15.02 -17.04 -28.58
N LYS A 340 16.08 -16.34 -29.00
CA LYS A 340 17.35 -16.94 -29.39
C LYS A 340 18.42 -16.39 -28.46
N GLY A 341 19.08 -17.29 -27.72
CA GLY A 341 20.19 -16.91 -26.85
C GLY A 341 21.40 -16.43 -27.67
N TYR A 342 22.14 -15.47 -27.14
CA TYR A 342 23.33 -14.92 -27.79
C TYR A 342 24.58 -15.79 -27.58
N ILE A 343 24.62 -16.52 -26.45
CA ILE A 343 25.67 -17.46 -26.05
C ILE A 343 24.95 -18.61 -25.36
N ASP A 344 25.16 -19.84 -25.82
CA ASP A 344 24.40 -21.02 -25.43
C ASP A 344 24.32 -21.19 -23.90
N ASN A 345 23.09 -21.35 -23.43
CA ASN A 345 22.63 -21.95 -22.16
C ASN A 345 21.55 -21.11 -21.47
N ILE A 346 20.32 -21.15 -22.00
CA ILE A 346 19.17 -20.52 -21.31
C ILE A 346 18.82 -21.35 -20.06
N GLU A 347 19.22 -20.87 -18.89
CA GLU A 347 19.00 -21.57 -17.60
C GLU A 347 17.76 -21.09 -16.85
N ASP A 348 17.40 -19.81 -16.95
CA ASP A 348 16.24 -19.23 -16.27
C ASP A 348 15.52 -18.20 -17.14
N LEU A 349 14.19 -18.29 -17.18
CA LEU A 349 13.33 -17.31 -17.85
C LEU A 349 12.95 -16.14 -16.95
N GLY A 350 13.12 -16.28 -15.63
CA GLY A 350 12.62 -15.33 -14.65
C GLY A 350 11.10 -15.20 -14.67
N LEU A 351 10.40 -16.29 -14.99
CA LEU A 351 8.94 -16.37 -14.94
C LEU A 351 8.48 -16.85 -13.57
N ILE A 352 7.51 -16.16 -12.99
CA ILE A 352 6.87 -16.56 -11.74
C ILE A 352 5.59 -17.27 -12.12
N LEU A 353 5.59 -18.59 -11.98
CA LEU A 353 4.53 -19.48 -12.44
C LEU A 353 3.59 -19.84 -11.29
N VAL A 354 2.30 -19.94 -11.58
CA VAL A 354 1.31 -20.43 -10.61
C VAL A 354 1.54 -21.93 -10.40
N PRO A 355 1.86 -22.37 -9.17
CA PRO A 355 2.09 -23.77 -8.87
C PRO A 355 0.76 -24.55 -8.86
N SER A 356 0.84 -25.84 -9.15
CA SER A 356 -0.27 -26.79 -9.01
C SER A 356 -0.32 -27.48 -7.63
N ILE A 357 0.74 -27.36 -6.81
CA ILE A 357 0.90 -28.10 -5.54
C ILE A 357 1.14 -27.13 -4.36
N SER A 358 0.49 -27.44 -3.22
CA SER A 358 0.34 -26.63 -1.98
C SER A 358 1.64 -26.13 -1.34
N GLU A 359 2.77 -26.79 -1.58
CA GLU A 359 4.04 -26.54 -0.86
C GLU A 359 4.59 -25.11 -0.98
N TYR A 360 4.14 -24.35 -1.99
CA TYR A 360 4.56 -22.98 -2.24
C TYR A 360 3.58 -21.92 -1.70
N ALA A 361 2.50 -22.33 -1.03
CA ALA A 361 1.49 -21.42 -0.51
C ALA A 361 1.95 -20.73 0.79
N PHE A 362 1.85 -19.40 0.81
CA PHE A 362 2.01 -18.65 2.04
C PHE A 362 0.69 -18.63 2.81
N GLN A 363 0.73 -19.05 4.07
CA GLN A 363 -0.33 -18.67 5.01
C GLN A 363 -0.14 -17.19 5.31
N LEU A 364 -1.03 -16.33 4.77
CA LEU A 364 -1.05 -14.93 5.13
C LEU A 364 -1.48 -14.82 6.61
N ALA A 365 -0.51 -14.68 7.51
CA ALA A 365 -0.81 -14.38 8.90
C ALA A 365 -1.31 -12.93 8.97
N GLU A 366 -2.55 -12.73 9.43
CA GLU A 366 -3.06 -11.38 9.68
C GLU A 366 -2.11 -10.62 10.63
N PRO A 367 -1.87 -9.32 10.37
CA PRO A 367 -0.99 -8.52 11.20
C PRO A 367 -1.56 -8.35 12.61
N LYS A 368 -1.15 -9.23 13.54
CA LYS A 368 -1.60 -9.20 14.93
C LYS A 368 -1.15 -7.95 15.67
N GLY A 369 -1.99 -7.48 16.59
CA GLY A 369 -1.72 -6.39 17.53
C GLY A 369 -0.49 -6.67 18.40
N ALA A 370 0.07 -5.59 18.98
CA ALA A 370 1.21 -5.72 19.88
C ALA A 370 0.87 -6.59 21.11
N ILE A 371 -0.37 -6.47 21.60
CA ILE A 371 -0.90 -7.25 22.73
C ILE A 371 -0.91 -8.74 22.38
N ASP A 372 -1.47 -9.11 21.24
CA ASP A 372 -1.50 -10.51 20.78
C ASP A 372 -0.09 -11.12 20.63
N ARG A 373 0.88 -10.32 20.16
CA ARG A 373 2.27 -10.76 20.02
C ARG A 373 2.92 -10.99 21.39
N LEU A 374 2.67 -10.08 22.35
CA LEU A 374 3.15 -10.20 23.73
C LEU A 374 2.52 -11.40 24.44
N VAL A 375 1.20 -11.56 24.34
CA VAL A 375 0.47 -12.69 24.95
C VAL A 375 0.95 -14.02 24.39
N LYS A 376 1.15 -14.15 23.07
CA LYS A 376 1.75 -15.37 22.48
C LYS A 376 3.19 -15.61 22.91
N LYS A 377 4.00 -14.57 23.04
CA LYS A 377 5.39 -14.68 23.48
C LYS A 377 5.47 -15.13 24.94
N LEU A 378 4.58 -14.64 25.79
CA LEU A 378 4.45 -15.06 27.19
C LEU A 378 3.84 -16.47 27.33
N GLY A 379 2.88 -16.83 26.47
CA GLY A 379 2.28 -18.17 26.42
C GLY A 379 3.24 -19.25 25.92
N ARG A 380 4.17 -18.93 25.00
CA ARG A 380 5.22 -19.87 24.54
C ARG A 380 6.27 -20.16 25.61
N ASN A 381 6.50 -19.26 26.56
CA ASN A 381 7.43 -19.50 27.67
C ASN A 381 6.86 -20.45 28.74
N LYS A 382 5.58 -20.82 28.69
CA LYS A 382 4.98 -21.82 29.60
C LYS A 382 5.02 -23.27 29.08
N VAL A 383 5.55 -23.52 27.87
CA VAL A 383 5.74 -24.87 27.32
C VAL A 383 7.23 -25.16 27.16
N ARG A 384 7.94 -25.20 28.28
CA ARG A 384 9.19 -25.94 28.45
C ARG A 384 9.18 -26.53 29.85
N PHE A 385 9.53 -27.82 29.91
CA PHE A 385 9.54 -28.74 31.06
C PHE A 385 8.21 -29.45 31.38
N LYS A 386 8.06 -30.63 30.77
CA LYS A 386 8.04 -31.90 31.53
C LYS A 386 8.85 -32.93 30.74
N ASN A 387 9.69 -33.64 31.48
CA ASN A 387 10.73 -34.58 31.04
C ASN A 387 10.23 -35.66 30.09
#